data_AF-A0A0Q8S344-F1
#
_entry.id   AF-A0A0Q8S344-F1
#
_cell.length_a   1.000
_cell.length_b   1.000
_cell.length_c   1.000
_cell.angle_alpha   90.00
_cell.angle_beta   90.00
_cell.angle_gamma   90.00
#
_symmetry.space_group_name_H-M   'P 1'
#
loop_
_entity.id
_entity.type
_entity.pdbx_description
1 polymer ?
#
loop_
_entity_poly.entity_id
_entity_poly.type
_entity_poly.pdbx_seq_one_letter_code
_entity_poly.pdbx_strand_id
1 'polypeptide(L)'
;MASTRRSASAAAARQRGTAPPVDLLTHREMEVAAGLVRGLTNKQIGQELGISHRTVEIHRARLMRKLGAATLAGLLGIVLPQRDRIDALIAEQASARA
;
A
#
# COMPACT_ATOMS: atom_id res chain seq x y z
N MET A 1 26.03 2.34 6.73
CA MET A 1 24.77 3.02 7.15
C MET A 1 23.92 3.25 5.92
N ALA A 2 22.77 2.57 5.87
CA ALA A 2 22.01 2.28 4.66
C ALA A 2 21.12 3.44 4.21
N SER A 3 21.35 3.94 3.00
CA SER A 3 20.29 4.63 2.24
C SER A 3 20.52 4.45 0.75
N THR A 4 20.62 3.20 0.31
CA THR A 4 20.43 2.88 -1.10
C THR A 4 18.94 3.01 -1.41
N ARG A 5 18.49 4.24 -1.67
CA ARG A 5 17.21 4.48 -2.34
C ARG A 5 17.36 4.00 -3.78
N ARG A 6 17.19 2.69 -3.97
CA ARG A 6 17.18 2.05 -5.29
C ARG A 6 15.89 2.48 -6.00
N SER A 7 16.07 3.40 -6.93
CA SER A 7 15.17 3.67 -8.03
C SER A 7 14.89 2.37 -8.80
N ALA A 8 13.69 1.82 -8.64
CA ALA A 8 13.05 0.83 -9.51
C ALA A 8 11.54 1.05 -9.33
N SER A 9 10.69 1.24 -10.32
CA SER A 9 10.78 0.93 -11.75
C SER A 9 9.80 1.87 -12.48
N ALA A 10 10.25 2.43 -13.59
CA ALA A 10 9.45 3.19 -14.55
C ALA A 10 8.95 2.30 -15.71
N ALA A 11 8.80 0.98 -15.52
CA ALA A 11 8.66 0.03 -16.63
C ALA A 11 7.64 -1.10 -16.40
N ALA A 12 6.38 -0.77 -16.11
CA ALA A 12 5.26 -1.72 -16.22
C ALA A 12 4.02 -0.98 -16.74
N ALA A 13 4.04 -0.45 -17.97
CA ALA A 13 3.66 -1.20 -19.16
C ALA A 13 2.38 -2.04 -18.97
N ARG A 14 1.24 -1.43 -19.30
CA ARG A 14 0.15 -2.07 -20.07
C ARG A 14 -0.11 -3.55 -19.76
N GLN A 15 -0.69 -3.88 -18.61
CA GLN A 15 -1.18 -5.25 -18.37
C GLN A 15 -2.65 -5.23 -18.00
N ARG A 16 -3.43 -5.71 -18.97
CA ARG A 16 -4.81 -6.17 -18.85
C ARG A 16 -4.82 -7.34 -17.87
N GLY A 17 -5.68 -7.29 -16.85
CA GLY A 17 -6.30 -8.49 -16.28
C GLY A 17 -5.62 -9.23 -15.12
N THR A 18 -4.46 -8.81 -14.62
CA THR A 18 -3.85 -9.43 -13.43
C THR A 18 -3.59 -8.35 -12.40
N ALA A 19 -4.34 -8.36 -11.29
CA ALA A 19 -4.11 -7.43 -10.19
C ALA A 19 -2.61 -7.47 -9.81
N PRO A 20 -1.92 -6.31 -9.75
CA PRO A 20 -0.51 -6.30 -9.41
C PRO A 20 -0.30 -6.97 -8.05
N PRO A 21 0.76 -7.78 -7.88
CA PRO A 21 0.99 -8.46 -6.62
C PRO A 21 1.24 -7.41 -5.52
N VAL A 22 0.41 -7.43 -4.48
CA VAL A 22 0.58 -6.64 -3.24
C VAL A 22 1.98 -6.82 -2.64
N ASP A 23 2.66 -7.92 -2.94
CA ASP A 23 4.04 -8.19 -2.55
C ASP A 23 5.05 -7.14 -3.08
N LEU A 24 4.70 -6.37 -4.11
CA LEU A 24 5.54 -5.28 -4.62
C LEU A 24 5.43 -4.00 -3.78
N LEU A 25 4.44 -3.89 -2.90
CA LEU A 25 4.21 -2.70 -2.08
C LEU A 25 5.26 -2.61 -0.96
N THR A 26 5.69 -1.38 -0.67
CA THR A 26 6.54 -1.16 0.50
C THR A 26 5.74 -1.35 1.77
N HIS A 27 6.40 -1.65 2.89
CA HIS A 27 5.73 -1.85 4.20
C HIS A 27 4.73 -0.74 4.54
N ARG A 28 5.15 0.52 4.39
CA ARG A 28 4.30 1.69 4.67
C ARG A 28 3.12 1.83 3.70
N GLU A 29 3.29 1.40 2.45
CA GLU A 29 2.19 1.35 1.48
C GLU A 29 1.18 0.24 1.83
N MET A 30 1.66 -0.92 2.29
CA MET A 30 0.78 -2.01 2.75
C MET A 30 -0.01 -1.62 4.00
N GLU A 31 0.65 -1.00 4.98
CA GLU A 31 -0.01 -0.50 6.19
C GLU A 31 -1.14 0.50 5.86
N VAL A 32 -0.88 1.43 4.94
CA VAL A 32 -1.91 2.37 4.47
C VAL A 32 -3.02 1.65 3.72
N ALA A 33 -2.69 0.70 2.85
CA ALA A 33 -3.67 -0.10 2.12
C ALA A 33 -4.57 -0.92 3.05
N ALA A 34 -4.00 -1.53 4.10
CA ALA A 34 -4.73 -2.27 5.12
C ALA A 34 -5.71 -1.36 5.87
N GLY A 35 -5.26 -0.18 6.28
CA GLY A 35 -6.13 0.80 6.93
C GLY A 35 -7.31 1.22 6.03
N LEU A 36 -7.06 1.41 4.73
CA LEU A 36 -8.12 1.74 3.76
C LEU A 36 -9.12 0.60 3.60
N VAL A 37 -8.66 -0.66 3.56
CA VAL A 37 -9.53 -1.84 3.46
C VAL A 37 -10.36 -2.05 4.72
N ARG A 38 -9.81 -1.70 5.89
CA ARG A 38 -10.52 -1.69 7.17
C ARG A 38 -11.57 -0.57 7.26
N GLY A 39 -11.69 0.29 6.24
CA GLY A 39 -12.63 1.41 6.22
C GLY A 39 -12.17 2.60 7.06
N LEU A 40 -10.88 2.65 7.43
CA LEU A 40 -10.35 3.77 8.21
C LEU A 40 -10.17 5.01 7.32
N THR A 41 -10.46 6.17 7.91
CA THR A 41 -10.17 7.46 7.26
C THR A 41 -8.67 7.74 7.23
N ASN A 42 -8.21 8.57 6.29
CA ASN A 42 -6.80 9.00 6.22
C ASN A 42 -6.28 9.57 7.55
N LYS A 43 -7.17 10.20 8.35
CA LYS A 43 -6.85 10.71 9.68
C LYS A 43 -6.60 9.58 10.67
N GLN A 44 -7.47 8.57 10.72
CA GLN A 44 -7.31 7.39 11.59
C GLN A 44 -6.07 6.57 11.21
N ILE A 45 -5.85 6.33 9.92
CA ILE A 45 -4.65 5.66 9.41
C ILE A 45 -3.39 6.41 9.83
N GLY A 46 -3.42 7.75 9.75
CA GLY A 46 -2.32 8.58 10.22
C GLY A 46 -2.05 8.40 11.72
N GLN A 47 -3.09 8.35 12.54
CA GLN A 47 -2.96 8.12 13.98
C GLN A 47 -2.38 6.73 14.28
N GLU A 48 -2.87 5.67 13.64
CA GLU A 48 -2.37 4.30 13.84
C GLU A 48 -0.90 4.14 13.43
N LEU A 49 -0.49 4.80 12.34
CA LEU A 49 0.87 4.68 11.81
C LEU A 49 1.84 5.72 12.39
N GLY A 50 1.37 6.63 13.24
CA GLY A 50 2.16 7.72 13.81
C GLY A 50 2.61 8.75 12.76
N ILE A 51 1.85 8.93 11.68
CA ILE A 51 2.16 9.88 10.59
C ILE A 51 1.01 10.86 10.36
N SER A 52 1.29 12.01 9.74
CA SER A 52 0.23 12.95 9.37
C SER A 52 -0.67 12.37 8.28
N HIS A 53 -1.96 12.70 8.32
CA HIS A 53 -2.93 12.35 7.27
C HIS A 53 -2.45 12.78 5.87
N ARG A 54 -1.74 13.92 5.78
CA ARG A 54 -1.14 14.38 4.52
C ARG A 54 -0.08 13.42 3.98
N THR A 55 0.66 12.76 4.86
CA THR A 55 1.62 11.72 4.50
C THR A 55 0.90 10.46 4.01
N VAL A 56 -0.22 10.09 4.65
CA VAL A 56 -1.10 9.00 4.19
C VAL A 56 -1.59 9.26 2.76
N GLU A 57 -1.97 10.49 2.43
CA GLU A 57 -2.38 10.85 1.07
C GLU A 57 -1.26 10.69 0.04
N ILE A 58 -0.02 11.05 0.39
CA ILE A 58 1.15 10.84 -0.47
C ILE A 58 1.38 9.34 -0.70
N HIS A 59 1.28 8.51 0.34
CA HIS A 59 1.38 7.06 0.21
C HIS A 59 0.25 6.50 -0.66
N ARG A 60 -0.98 7.00 -0.51
CA ARG A 60 -2.13 6.64 -1.34
C ARG A 60 -1.92 6.99 -2.81
N ALA A 61 -1.41 8.18 -3.10
CA ALA A 61 -1.11 8.60 -4.47
C ALA A 61 -0.04 7.71 -5.13
N ARG A 62 0.97 7.28 -4.35
CA ARG A 62 1.98 6.32 -4.81
C ARG A 62 1.40 4.93 -5.05
N LEU A 63 0.58 4.43 -4.11
CA LEU A 63 -0.19 3.19 -4.26
C LEU A 63 -1.02 3.21 -5.54
N MET A 64 -1.78 4.28 -5.77
CA MET A 64 -2.62 4.45 -6.96
C MET A 64 -1.79 4.43 -8.24
N ARG A 65 -0.67 5.15 -8.29
CA ARG A 65 0.25 5.12 -9.44
C ARG A 65 0.85 3.73 -9.68
N LYS A 66 1.19 3.01 -8.60
CA LYS A 66 1.87 1.71 -8.66
C LYS A 66 0.93 0.56 -9.01
N LEU A 67 -0.31 0.63 -8.54
CA LEU A 67 -1.35 -0.35 -8.80
C LEU A 67 -2.20 0.00 -10.03
N GLY A 68 -1.95 1.15 -10.68
CA GLY A 68 -2.70 1.61 -11.84
C GLY A 68 -4.13 2.05 -11.54
N ALA A 69 -4.44 2.38 -10.29
CA ALA A 69 -5.77 2.80 -9.89
C ALA A 69 -5.99 4.29 -10.17
N ALA A 70 -7.03 4.63 -10.94
CA ALA A 70 -7.41 6.01 -11.20
C ALA A 70 -8.24 6.65 -10.07
N THR A 71 -8.95 5.83 -9.28
CA THR A 71 -9.84 6.28 -8.21
C THR A 71 -9.60 5.48 -6.92
N LEU A 72 -10.05 6.03 -5.79
CA LEU A 72 -10.05 5.31 -4.51
C LEU A 72 -10.85 4.00 -4.60
N ALA A 73 -12.00 4.04 -5.27
CA ALA A 73 -12.81 2.84 -5.49
C ALA A 73 -12.07 1.80 -6.35
N GLY A 74 -11.34 2.23 -7.38
CA GLY A 74 -10.48 1.34 -8.17
C GLY A 74 -9.33 0.75 -7.36
N LEU A 75 -8.73 1.54 -6.48
CA LEU A 75 -7.71 1.05 -5.54
C LEU A 75 -8.31 -0.01 -4.61
N LEU A 76 -9.45 0.29 -3.98
CA LEU A 76 -10.15 -0.64 -3.12
C LEU A 76 -10.55 -1.92 -3.87
N GLY A 77 -11.01 -1.84 -5.12
CA GLY A 77 -11.34 -3.01 -5.93
C GLY A 77 -10.15 -3.94 -6.21
N ILE A 78 -8.93 -3.40 -6.23
CA ILE A 78 -7.69 -4.20 -6.37
C ILE A 78 -7.26 -4.78 -5.02
N VAL A 79 -7.39 -4.01 -3.95
CA VAL A 79 -6.83 -4.34 -2.63
C VAL A 79 -7.79 -5.20 -1.78
N LEU A 80 -9.11 -4.99 -1.88
CA LEU A 80 -10.15 -5.74 -1.13
C LEU A 80 -10.06 -7.26 -1.33
N PRO A 81 -9.93 -7.80 -2.56
CA PRO A 81 -9.78 -9.24 -2.77
C PRO A 81 -8.51 -9.82 -2.14
N GLN A 82 -7.52 -8.96 -1.86
CA GLN A 82 -6.21 -9.33 -1.31
C GLN A 82 -6.10 -8.96 0.18
N ARG A 83 -7.21 -8.63 0.85
CA ARG A 83 -7.25 -8.23 2.26
C ARG A 83 -6.51 -9.22 3.16
N ASP A 84 -6.88 -10.49 3.10
CA ASP A 84 -6.32 -11.52 3.97
C ASP A 84 -4.81 -11.68 3.74
N ARG A 85 -4.37 -11.53 2.48
CA ARG A 85 -2.96 -11.55 2.10
C ARG A 85 -2.20 -10.36 2.69
N ILE A 86 -2.78 -9.16 2.65
CA ILE A 86 -2.16 -7.94 3.19
C ILE A 86 -2.05 -8.02 4.71
N ASP A 87 -3.12 -8.45 5.39
CA ASP A 87 -3.11 -8.61 6.85
C ASP A 87 -2.06 -9.66 7.28
N ALA A 88 -1.93 -10.77 6.54
CA ALA A 88 -0.89 -11.78 6.77
C ALA A 88 0.53 -11.23 6.58
N LEU A 89 0.79 -10.50 5.49
CA LEU A 89 2.10 -9.89 5.24
C LEU A 89 2.47 -8.85 6.31
N ILE A 90 1.51 -8.06 6.79
CA ILE A 90 1.76 -7.11 7.88
C ILE A 90 2.11 -7.84 9.17
N ALA A 91 1.42 -8.95 9.48
CA ALA A 91 1.72 -9.77 10.65
C ALA A 91 3.11 -10.44 10.56
N GLU A 92 3.47 -10.96 9.39
CA GLU A 92 4.80 -11.53 9.12
C GLU A 92 5.92 -10.49 9.29
N GLN A 93 5.71 -9.27 8.78
CA GLN A 93 6.69 -8.19 8.87
C GLN A 93 6.81 -7.58 10.28
N ALA A 94 5.72 -7.58 11.05
CA ALA A 94 5.74 -7.21 12.46
C ALA A 94 6.53 -8.23 13.30
N SER A 95 6.38 -9.51 12.98
CA SER A 95 7.08 -10.61 13.66
C SER A 95 8.59 -10.58 13.42
N ALA A 96 9.05 -10.09 12.26
CA ALA A 96 10.47 -9.93 11.95
C ALA A 96 11.16 -8.75 12.69
N ARG A 97 10.41 -7.94 13.43
CA ARG A 97 10.92 -6.82 14.25
C ARG A 97 10.92 -7.09 15.75
N ALA A 98 10.37 -8.22 16.19
CA ALA A 98 10.43 -8.69 17.58
C ALA A 98 11.70 -9.54 17.77
#